data_AF-A0A0A1H3K2-F1
#
_entry.id   AF-A0A0A1H3K2-F1
#
_cell.length_a   1.000
_cell.length_b   1.000
_cell.length_c   1.000
_cell.angle_alpha   90.00
_cell.angle_beta   90.00
_cell.angle_gamma   90.00
#
_symmetry.space_group_name_H-M   'P 1'
#
loop_
_entity.id
_entity.type
_entity.pdbx_description
1 polymer ?
#
loop_
_entity_poly.entity_id
_entity_poly.type
_entity_poly.pdbx_seq_one_letter_code
_entity_poly.pdbx_strand_id
1 'polypeptide(L)'
;MPKTGRNEPCPCGSGKKYKHCCLEKDRAAELAALAAKRDESQAQQAQYRAQIGDYSASMPESDDDTFTDESNAVVDLVQAGKLDEAESAARELLVRYPEVHDGYDRLGMVFEARGQKRDAADCYRKVVDFIRTHPDQYESGFEEVFLELIAKLDPTPGAG
;
A
#
# COMPACT_ATOMS: atom_id res chain seq x y z
N MET A 1 38.05 -0.51 4.06
CA MET A 1 39.34 -0.34 3.34
C MET A 1 39.53 1.14 3.08
N PRO A 2 40.70 1.72 3.39
CA PRO A 2 40.94 3.15 3.17
C PRO A 2 40.85 3.44 1.67
N LYS A 3 39.91 4.30 1.27
CA LYS A 3 39.72 4.70 -0.13
C LYS A 3 40.90 5.59 -0.52
N THR A 4 41.88 5.04 -1.24
CA THR A 4 43.00 5.82 -1.79
C THR A 4 42.45 6.97 -2.61
N GLY A 5 42.86 8.19 -2.29
CA GLY A 5 42.47 9.40 -2.98
C GLY A 5 42.89 9.34 -4.45
N ARG A 6 41.99 9.77 -5.36
CA ARG A 6 42.16 9.70 -6.82
C ARG A 6 43.51 10.27 -7.34
N ASN A 7 44.08 11.26 -6.65
CA ASN A 7 45.33 11.92 -7.04
C ASN A 7 46.57 11.46 -6.25
N GLU A 8 46.41 10.56 -5.28
CA GLU A 8 47.50 10.03 -4.46
C GLU A 8 48.36 9.03 -5.26
N PRO A 9 49.64 8.82 -4.86
CA PRO A 9 50.46 7.76 -5.44
C PRO A 9 49.77 6.40 -5.30
N CYS A 10 49.77 5.64 -6.39
CA CYS A 10 49.10 4.36 -6.43
C CYS A 10 49.79 3.35 -5.50
N PRO A 11 49.05 2.64 -4.62
CA PRO A 11 49.62 1.73 -3.63
C PRO A 11 50.24 0.47 -4.24
N CYS A 12 50.09 0.23 -5.54
CA CYS A 12 50.68 -0.91 -6.25
C CYS A 12 52.18 -0.75 -6.55
N GLY A 13 52.82 0.35 -6.11
CA GLY A 13 54.26 0.59 -6.31
C GLY A 13 54.64 1.08 -7.71
N SER A 14 53.67 1.45 -8.56
CA SER A 14 53.93 1.88 -9.95
C SER A 14 54.52 3.29 -10.09
N GLY A 15 54.57 4.08 -9.00
CA GLY A 15 55.00 5.48 -9.02
C GLY A 15 54.03 6.46 -9.70
N LYS A 16 52.90 5.98 -10.23
CA LYS A 16 51.88 6.79 -10.92
C LYS A 16 50.76 7.20 -9.97
N LYS A 17 50.01 8.26 -10.32
CA LYS A 17 48.78 8.65 -9.60
C LYS A 17 47.72 7.55 -9.72
N TYR A 18 46.98 7.28 -8.65
CA TYR A 18 46.00 6.19 -8.56
C TYR A 18 44.98 6.18 -9.71
N LYS A 19 44.49 7.36 -10.12
CA LYS A 19 43.57 7.52 -11.29
C LYS A 19 44.11 7.07 -12.65
N HIS A 20 45.43 6.98 -12.81
CA HIS A 20 46.08 6.55 -14.06
C HIS A 20 46.69 5.15 -13.93
N CYS A 21 46.30 4.39 -12.89
CA CYS A 21 46.86 3.07 -12.63
C CYS A 21 45.80 2.05 -12.20
N CYS A 22 45.46 1.96 -10.91
CA CYS A 22 44.58 0.89 -10.40
C CYS A 22 43.11 1.31 -10.26
N LEU A 23 42.78 2.61 -10.33
CA LEU A 23 41.41 3.09 -10.09
C LEU A 23 40.36 2.43 -10.98
N GLU A 24 40.61 2.28 -12.29
CA GLU A 24 39.65 1.66 -13.20
C GLU A 24 39.49 0.16 -12.96
N LYS A 25 40.57 -0.51 -12.55
CA LYS A 25 40.56 -1.94 -12.20
C LYS A 25 39.79 -2.17 -10.89
N ASP A 26 40.02 -1.34 -9.89
CA ASP A 26 39.32 -1.42 -8.61
C ASP A 26 37.84 -1.08 -8.78
N ARG A 27 37.51 -0.09 -9.63
CA ARG A 27 36.12 0.21 -9.98
C ARG A 27 35.44 -0.94 -10.73
N ALA A 28 36.15 -1.59 -11.65
CA ALA A 28 35.63 -2.78 -12.34
C ALA A 28 35.41 -3.95 -11.38
N ALA A 29 36.32 -4.16 -10.42
CA ALA A 29 36.18 -5.17 -9.38
C ALA A 29 35.01 -4.85 -8.42
N GLU A 30 34.81 -3.58 -8.07
CA GLU A 30 33.68 -3.13 -7.24
C GLU A 30 32.35 -3.35 -7.96
N LEU A 31 32.26 -2.99 -9.25
CA LEU A 31 31.06 -3.23 -10.06
C LEU A 31 30.78 -4.73 -10.24
N ALA A 32 31.81 -5.55 -10.44
CA ALA A 32 31.66 -7.01 -10.52
C ALA A 32 31.18 -7.61 -9.19
N ALA A 33 31.69 -7.12 -8.06
CA ALA A 33 31.25 -7.56 -6.74
C ALA A 33 29.79 -7.14 -6.44
N LEU A 34 29.36 -5.97 -6.91
CA LEU A 34 27.96 -5.53 -6.81
C LEU A 34 27.03 -6.35 -7.71
N ALA A 35 27.47 -6.70 -8.92
CA ALA A 35 26.72 -7.57 -9.83
C ALA A 35 26.53 -8.98 -9.23
N ALA A 36 27.61 -9.58 -8.70
CA ALA A 36 27.54 -10.88 -8.05
C ALA A 36 26.58 -10.90 -6.84
N LYS A 37 26.60 -9.86 -6.01
CA LYS A 37 25.65 -9.70 -4.90
C LYS A 37 24.21 -9.56 -5.38
N ARG A 38 23.99 -8.88 -6.51
CA ARG A 38 22.66 -8.73 -7.12
C ARG A 38 22.15 -10.07 -7.64
N ASP A 39 22.99 -10.83 -8.34
CA ASP A 39 22.62 -12.16 -8.84
C ASP A 39 22.33 -13.13 -7.68
N GLU A 40 23.11 -13.08 -6.59
CA GLU A 40 22.86 -13.86 -5.37
C GLU A 40 21.52 -13.48 -4.72
N SER A 41 21.20 -12.18 -4.60
CA SER A 41 19.92 -11.71 -4.06
C SER A 41 18.73 -12.11 -4.94
N GLN A 42 18.90 -12.11 -6.27
CA GLN A 42 17.88 -12.53 -7.22
C GLN A 42 17.65 -14.03 -7.16
N ALA A 43 18.70 -14.83 -7.01
CA ALA A 43 18.60 -16.27 -6.82
C ALA A 43 17.89 -16.60 -5.50
N GLN A 44 18.19 -15.88 -4.42
CA GLN A 44 17.55 -16.06 -3.12
C GLN A 44 16.07 -15.66 -3.15
N GLN A 45 15.73 -14.58 -3.87
CA GLN A 45 14.34 -14.17 -4.09
C GLN A 45 13.56 -15.17 -4.96
N ALA A 46 14.19 -15.73 -5.99
CA ALA A 46 13.59 -16.78 -6.82
C ALA A 46 13.39 -18.09 -6.02
N GLN A 47 14.34 -18.43 -5.14
CA GLN A 47 14.22 -19.56 -4.22
C GLN A 47 13.08 -19.35 -3.22
N TYR A 48 12.97 -18.16 -2.62
CA TYR A 48 11.85 -17.82 -1.73
C TYR A 48 10.50 -17.89 -2.45
N ARG A 49 10.42 -17.38 -3.69
CA ARG A 49 9.22 -17.48 -4.53
C ARG A 49 8.85 -18.92 -4.89
N ALA A 50 9.83 -19.78 -5.13
CA ALA A 50 9.60 -21.20 -5.39
C ALA A 50 9.23 -21.98 -4.12
N GLN A 51 9.76 -21.56 -2.96
CA GLN A 51 9.50 -22.18 -1.66
C GLN A 51 8.12 -21.79 -1.10
N ILE A 52 7.63 -20.59 -1.38
CA ILE A 52 6.22 -20.19 -1.16
C ILE A 52 5.35 -20.61 -2.35
N GLY A 53 5.70 -21.72 -3.01
CA GLY A 53 4.93 -22.25 -4.12
C GLY A 53 3.43 -22.22 -3.81
N ASP A 54 2.69 -21.51 -4.65
CA ASP A 54 1.23 -21.54 -4.71
C ASP A 54 0.47 -21.39 -3.39
N TYR A 55 1.04 -20.68 -2.40
CA TYR A 55 0.33 -20.43 -1.13
C TYR A 55 -1.01 -19.70 -1.36
N SER A 56 -1.08 -18.88 -2.41
CA SER A 56 -2.32 -18.24 -2.89
C SER A 56 -3.35 -19.21 -3.49
N ALA A 57 -2.94 -20.40 -3.95
CA ALA A 57 -3.85 -21.39 -4.55
C ALA A 57 -4.25 -22.52 -3.59
N SER A 58 -3.56 -22.66 -2.46
CA SER A 58 -3.82 -23.71 -1.45
C SER A 58 -4.47 -23.21 -0.16
N MET A 59 -4.68 -21.90 -0.03
CA MET A 59 -5.67 -21.39 0.92
C MET A 59 -7.05 -21.80 0.39
N PRO A 60 -7.91 -22.48 1.17
CA PRO A 60 -9.32 -22.53 0.79
C PRO A 60 -9.78 -21.09 0.60
N GLU A 61 -10.46 -20.78 -0.51
CA GLU A 61 -11.15 -19.49 -0.68
C GLU A 61 -12.07 -19.33 0.53
N SER A 62 -11.54 -18.66 1.54
CA SER A 62 -12.32 -18.31 2.70
C SER A 62 -13.23 -17.18 2.24
N ASP A 63 -14.46 -17.11 2.72
CA ASP A 63 -15.35 -15.99 2.39
C ASP A 63 -14.68 -14.62 2.67
N ASP A 64 -13.66 -14.60 3.55
CA ASP A 64 -12.76 -13.49 3.88
C ASP A 64 -11.85 -13.06 2.70
N ASP A 65 -11.26 -14.01 1.94
CA ASP A 65 -10.42 -13.70 0.78
C ASP A 65 -11.25 -13.05 -0.35
N THR A 66 -12.47 -13.55 -0.60
CA THR A 66 -13.40 -12.94 -1.57
C THR A 66 -13.82 -11.53 -1.19
N PHE A 67 -14.14 -11.30 0.09
CA PHE A 67 -14.50 -9.98 0.61
C PHE A 67 -13.36 -8.97 0.44
N THR A 68 -12.12 -9.40 0.71
CA THR A 68 -10.94 -8.54 0.58
C THR A 68 -10.71 -8.14 -0.88
N ASP A 69 -10.85 -9.08 -1.82
CA ASP A 69 -10.71 -8.82 -3.25
C ASP A 69 -11.84 -7.91 -3.79
N GLU A 70 -13.09 -8.16 -3.42
CA GLU A 70 -14.24 -7.33 -3.81
C GLU A 70 -14.13 -5.91 -3.22
N SER A 71 -13.68 -5.78 -1.97
CA SER A 71 -13.42 -4.51 -1.30
C SER A 71 -12.29 -3.72 -1.98
N ASN A 72 -11.20 -4.40 -2.36
CA ASN A 72 -10.09 -3.77 -3.09
C ASN A 72 -10.49 -3.33 -4.50
N ALA A 73 -11.33 -4.11 -5.18
CA ALA A 73 -11.82 -3.76 -6.51
C ALA A 73 -12.56 -2.41 -6.52
N VAL A 74 -13.32 -2.09 -5.46
CA VAL A 74 -13.97 -0.78 -5.34
C VAL A 74 -12.94 0.35 -5.27
N VAL A 75 -11.86 0.18 -4.51
CA VAL A 75 -10.78 1.18 -4.39
C VAL A 75 -10.12 1.41 -5.74
N ASP A 76 -9.82 0.34 -6.49
CA ASP A 76 -9.23 0.43 -7.82
C ASP A 76 -10.15 1.17 -8.81
N LEU A 77 -11.46 0.90 -8.75
CA LEU A 77 -12.45 1.61 -9.57
C LEU A 77 -12.54 3.10 -9.22
N VAL A 78 -12.46 3.46 -7.94
CA VAL A 78 -12.39 4.87 -7.50
C VAL A 78 -11.14 5.55 -8.05
N GLN A 79 -9.97 4.90 -7.93
CA GLN A 79 -8.70 5.43 -8.45
C GLN A 79 -8.71 5.56 -9.98
N ALA A 80 -9.38 4.65 -10.67
CA ALA A 80 -9.59 4.71 -12.12
C ALA A 80 -10.61 5.78 -12.56
N GLY A 81 -11.28 6.45 -11.61
CA GLY A 81 -12.34 7.43 -11.89
C GLY A 81 -13.65 6.81 -12.40
N LYS A 82 -13.79 5.49 -12.28
CA LYS A 82 -14.99 4.72 -12.69
C LYS A 82 -16.01 4.71 -11.56
N LEU A 83 -16.48 5.90 -11.20
CA LEU A 83 -17.23 6.11 -9.97
C LEU A 83 -18.61 5.42 -9.98
N ASP A 84 -19.22 5.20 -11.15
CA ASP A 84 -20.50 4.47 -11.28
C ASP A 84 -20.37 2.96 -11.06
N GLU A 85 -19.29 2.37 -11.58
CA GLU A 85 -18.96 0.96 -11.34
C GLU A 85 -18.60 0.76 -9.87
N ALA A 86 -17.80 1.67 -9.30
CA ALA A 86 -17.40 1.65 -7.89
C ALA A 86 -18.61 1.73 -6.94
N GLU A 87 -19.57 2.61 -7.21
CA GLU A 87 -20.80 2.72 -6.41
C GLU A 87 -21.60 1.42 -6.43
N SER A 88 -21.73 0.80 -7.61
CA SER A 88 -22.48 -0.45 -7.79
C SER A 88 -21.84 -1.60 -7.01
N ALA A 89 -20.51 -1.74 -7.11
CA ALA A 89 -19.74 -2.75 -6.39
C ALA A 89 -19.78 -2.53 -4.87
N ALA A 90 -19.70 -1.28 -4.39
CA ALA A 90 -19.83 -0.98 -2.96
C ALA A 90 -21.23 -1.30 -2.41
N ARG A 91 -22.29 -1.10 -3.19
CA ARG A 91 -23.66 -1.52 -2.81
C ARG A 91 -23.81 -3.03 -2.78
N GLU A 92 -23.13 -3.75 -3.67
CA GLU A 92 -23.10 -5.20 -3.67
C GLU A 92 -22.45 -5.74 -2.40
N LEU A 93 -21.34 -5.14 -1.96
CA LEU A 93 -20.70 -5.46 -0.66
C LEU A 93 -21.67 -5.32 0.51
N LEU A 94 -22.51 -4.27 0.53
CA LEU A 94 -23.52 -4.10 1.59
C LEU A 94 -24.61 -5.18 1.60
N VAL A 95 -24.94 -5.73 0.43
CA VAL A 95 -25.94 -6.80 0.31
C VAL A 95 -25.32 -8.15 0.68
N ARG A 96 -24.09 -8.38 0.26
CA ARG A 96 -23.39 -9.65 0.42
C ARG A 96 -22.79 -9.83 1.81
N TYR A 97 -22.31 -8.73 2.40
CA TYR A 97 -21.69 -8.67 3.71
C TYR A 97 -22.38 -7.59 4.57
N PRO A 98 -23.63 -7.81 5.01
CA PRO A 98 -24.36 -6.85 5.83
C PRO A 98 -23.79 -6.73 7.26
N GLU A 99 -22.90 -7.64 7.65
CA GLU A 99 -22.24 -7.72 8.96
C GLU A 99 -20.93 -6.93 9.05
N VAL A 100 -20.55 -6.19 8.01
CA VAL A 100 -19.36 -5.34 8.00
C VAL A 100 -19.69 -3.93 7.51
N HIS A 101 -18.97 -2.94 8.02
CA HIS A 101 -19.20 -1.55 7.63
C HIS A 101 -18.50 -1.15 6.31
N ASP A 102 -17.60 -1.99 5.78
CA ASP A 102 -16.73 -1.66 4.64
C ASP A 102 -17.50 -1.22 3.40
N GLY A 103 -18.69 -1.78 3.14
CA GLY A 103 -19.53 -1.33 2.04
C GLY A 103 -19.92 0.15 2.17
N TYR A 104 -20.16 0.65 3.40
CA TYR A 104 -20.43 2.06 3.66
C TYR A 104 -19.17 2.92 3.57
N ASP A 105 -18.02 2.42 4.05
CA ASP A 105 -16.74 3.11 3.91
C ASP A 105 -16.37 3.31 2.43
N ARG A 106 -16.48 2.23 1.64
CA ARG A 106 -16.25 2.23 0.19
C ARG A 106 -17.21 3.17 -0.54
N LEU A 107 -18.50 3.20 -0.19
CA LEU A 107 -19.43 4.20 -0.74
C LEU A 107 -19.03 5.63 -0.39
N GLY A 108 -18.57 5.86 0.85
CA GLY A 108 -18.03 7.16 1.27
C GLY A 108 -16.90 7.62 0.36
N MET A 109 -15.92 6.75 0.09
CA MET A 109 -14.79 7.04 -0.81
C MET A 109 -15.26 7.36 -2.23
N VAL A 110 -16.25 6.63 -2.75
CA VAL A 110 -16.83 6.90 -4.07
C VAL A 110 -17.47 8.28 -4.12
N PHE A 111 -18.26 8.64 -3.11
CA PHE A 111 -18.90 9.97 -3.05
C PHE A 111 -17.89 11.09 -2.84
N GLU A 112 -16.83 10.88 -2.06
CA GLU A 112 -15.71 11.83 -1.94
C GLU A 112 -15.04 12.09 -3.30
N ALA A 113 -14.74 11.02 -4.05
CA ALA A 113 -14.15 11.12 -5.38
C ALA A 113 -15.08 11.80 -6.40
N ARG A 114 -16.41 11.68 -6.22
CA ARG A 114 -17.42 12.44 -7.00
C ARG A 114 -17.56 13.90 -6.57
N GLY A 115 -16.98 14.29 -5.43
CA GLY A 115 -17.17 15.60 -4.82
C GLY A 115 -18.51 15.76 -4.07
N GLN A 116 -19.27 14.68 -3.90
CA GLN A 116 -20.54 14.65 -3.18
C GLN A 116 -20.30 14.51 -1.66
N LYS A 117 -19.72 15.56 -1.07
CA LYS A 117 -19.28 15.51 0.34
C LYS A 117 -20.39 15.23 1.34
N ARG A 118 -21.62 15.70 1.09
CA ARG A 118 -22.78 15.43 1.95
C ARG A 118 -23.17 13.95 1.95
N ASP A 119 -23.25 13.36 0.76
CA ASP A 119 -23.59 11.93 0.60
C ASP A 119 -22.48 11.04 1.20
N ALA A 120 -21.22 11.45 1.06
CA ALA A 120 -20.08 10.77 1.71
C ALA A 120 -20.21 10.81 3.24
N ALA A 121 -20.50 11.99 3.82
CA ALA A 121 -20.71 12.14 5.25
C ALA A 121 -21.88 11.26 5.76
N ASP A 122 -22.97 11.15 5.01
CA ASP A 122 -24.08 10.25 5.34
C ASP A 122 -23.67 8.77 5.34
N CYS A 123 -22.78 8.36 4.44
CA CYS A 123 -22.24 7.00 4.43
C CYS A 123 -21.38 6.73 5.66
N TYR A 124 -20.47 7.65 6.01
CA TYR A 124 -19.64 7.51 7.21
C TYR A 124 -20.45 7.56 8.51
N ARG A 125 -21.58 8.27 8.55
CA ARG A 125 -22.51 8.23 9.70
C ARG A 125 -23.04 6.82 9.96
N LYS A 126 -23.29 6.04 8.90
CA LYS A 126 -23.70 4.63 9.01
C LYS A 126 -22.57 3.74 9.52
N VAL A 127 -21.33 4.01 9.13
CA VAL A 127 -20.15 3.31 9.67
C VAL A 127 -20.05 3.53 11.18
N VAL A 128 -20.21 4.78 11.64
CA VAL A 128 -20.21 5.11 13.08
C VAL A 128 -21.34 4.39 13.82
N ASP A 129 -22.55 4.35 13.26
CA ASP A 129 -23.68 3.61 13.84
C ASP A 129 -23.39 2.10 13.93
N PHE A 130 -22.76 1.53 12.91
CA PHE A 130 -22.33 0.14 12.90
C PHE A 130 -21.30 -0.16 13.99
N ILE A 131 -20.29 0.71 14.15
CA ILE A 131 -19.26 0.58 15.19
C ILE A 131 -19.89 0.65 16.59
N ARG A 132 -20.84 1.57 16.80
CA ARG A 132 -21.55 1.72 18.08
C ARG A 132 -22.43 0.55 18.43
N THR A 133 -22.97 -0.14 17.42
CA THR A 133 -23.78 -1.36 17.62
C THR A 133 -22.92 -2.61 17.83
N HIS A 134 -21.63 -2.57 17.47
CA HIS A 134 -20.67 -3.68 17.62
C HIS A 134 -19.35 -3.22 18.27
N PRO A 135 -19.38 -2.62 19.47
CA PRO A 135 -18.20 -2.02 20.09
C PRO A 135 -17.11 -3.03 20.46
N ASP A 136 -17.44 -4.31 20.53
CA ASP A 136 -16.53 -5.43 20.77
C ASP A 136 -15.65 -5.79 19.55
N GLN A 137 -16.06 -5.41 18.34
CA GLN A 137 -15.32 -5.68 17.11
C GLN A 137 -14.28 -4.61 16.77
N TYR A 138 -14.34 -3.44 17.43
CA TYR A 138 -13.53 -2.27 17.10
C TYR A 138 -12.70 -1.79 18.28
N GLU A 139 -11.53 -1.23 17.99
CA GLU A 139 -10.73 -0.57 19.00
C GLU A 139 -11.39 0.74 19.47
N SER A 140 -11.19 1.08 20.75
CA SER A 140 -11.65 2.34 21.32
C SER A 140 -11.10 3.53 20.52
N GLY A 141 -12.00 4.40 20.05
CA GLY A 141 -11.63 5.58 19.25
C GLY A 141 -11.65 5.35 17.74
N PHE A 142 -11.93 4.14 17.25
CA PHE A 142 -12.07 3.90 15.82
C PHE A 142 -13.19 4.73 15.18
N GLU A 143 -14.33 4.90 15.88
CA GLU A 143 -15.40 5.79 15.43
C GLU A 143 -14.99 7.26 15.32
N GLU A 144 -13.98 7.70 16.09
CA GLU A 144 -13.50 9.09 16.09
C GLU A 144 -12.89 9.47 14.73
N VAL A 145 -12.23 8.52 14.06
CA VAL A 145 -11.68 8.70 12.70
C VAL A 145 -12.78 9.08 11.72
N PHE A 146 -13.91 8.37 11.77
CA PHE A 146 -15.06 8.65 10.89
C PHE A 146 -15.79 9.93 11.30
N LEU A 147 -15.87 10.25 12.60
CA LEU A 147 -16.44 11.53 13.06
C LEU A 147 -15.64 12.73 12.57
N GLU A 148 -14.31 12.66 12.60
CA GLU A 148 -13.45 13.69 12.03
C GLU A 148 -13.63 13.83 10.51
N LEU A 149 -13.80 12.69 9.81
CA LEU A 149 -14.04 12.68 8.37
C LEU A 149 -15.38 13.32 8.01
N ILE A 150 -16.44 12.96 8.74
CA ILE A 150 -17.77 13.58 8.62
C ILE A 150 -17.69 15.09 8.85
N ALA A 151 -16.99 15.53 9.91
CA ALA A 151 -16.84 16.96 10.22
C ALA A 151 -16.10 17.74 9.13
N LYS A 152 -15.14 17.11 8.44
CA LYS A 152 -14.43 17.71 7.28
C LYS A 152 -15.31 17.77 6.03
N LEU A 153 -16.17 16.79 5.84
CA LEU A 153 -16.99 16.65 4.62
C LEU A 153 -18.28 17.47 4.69
N ASP A 154 -18.95 17.45 5.82
CA ASP A 154 -20.18 18.19 6.09
C ASP A 154 -20.03 18.95 7.41
N PRO A 155 -19.23 20.05 7.42
CA PRO A 155 -19.14 20.90 8.60
C PRO A 155 -20.52 21.49 8.87
N THR A 156 -21.13 21.11 10.00
CA THR A 156 -22.45 21.59 10.40
C THR A 156 -22.49 23.12 10.25
N PRO A 157 -23.44 23.69 9.49
CA PRO A 157 -23.54 25.14 9.35
C PRO A 157 -24.10 25.71 10.67
N GLY A 158 -23.23 25.98 11.64
CA GLY A 158 -23.68 26.44 12.95
C GLY A 158 -22.62 26.46 14.05
N ALA A 159 -21.51 27.15 13.83
CA ALA A 159 -20.68 27.69 14.92
C ALA A 159 -19.98 28.97 14.41
N GLY A 160 -20.76 30.03 14.25
CA GLY A 160 -20.32 31.38 13.90
C GLY A 160 -21.37 32.39 14.30
#